data_AF-A0AAW2L7M2-F1
#
_entry.id   AF-A0AAW2L7M2-F1
#
_cell.length_a   1.000
_cell.length_b   1.000
_cell.length_c   1.000
_cell.angle_alpha   90.00
_cell.angle_beta   90.00
_cell.angle_gamma   90.00
#
_symmetry.space_group_name_H-M   'P 1'
#
loop_
_entity.id
_entity.type
_entity.pdbx_description
1 polymer ?
#
loop_
_entity_poly.entity_id
_entity_poly.type
_entity_poly.pdbx_seq_one_letter_code
_entity_poly.pdbx_strand_id
1 'polypeptide(L)'
;MEGLKECEANLVVYLHPSKAKCADDAILSELSSLLFTYSETFEGVVLAYDPNICSNLAKILPGIHPYFGVKLKARLLLFNPKPDMVVGNLAAQC
;
A
#
# COMPACT_ATOMS: atom_id res chain seq x y z
N MET A 1 -4.63 19.54 -5.41
CA MET A 1 -4.96 19.03 -6.76
C MET A 1 -6.16 18.13 -6.63
N GLU A 2 -7.21 18.32 -7.43
CA GLU A 2 -8.54 17.73 -7.17
C GLU A 2 -8.64 16.21 -7.43
N GLY A 3 -7.71 15.65 -8.22
CA GLY A 3 -7.61 14.21 -8.49
C GLY A 3 -6.60 13.47 -7.62
N LEU A 4 -6.04 14.15 -6.61
CA LEU A 4 -5.16 13.52 -5.61
C LEU A 4 -5.91 13.43 -4.28
N LYS A 5 -5.84 12.25 -3.65
CA LYS A 5 -6.48 11.96 -2.37
C LYS A 5 -5.44 11.39 -1.41
N GLU A 6 -5.34 11.98 -0.22
CA GLU A 6 -4.62 11.38 0.89
C GLU A 6 -5.55 10.42 1.66
N CYS A 7 -5.04 9.26 2.05
CA CYS A 7 -5.78 8.25 2.77
C CYS A 7 -4.93 7.68 3.92
N GLU A 8 -5.46 7.71 5.14
CA GLU A 8 -4.87 6.99 6.28
C GLU A 8 -5.51 5.61 6.41
N ALA A 9 -4.69 4.56 6.43
CA ALA A 9 -5.14 3.18 6.46
C ALA A 9 -4.47 2.39 7.60
N ASN A 10 -5.24 1.58 8.31
CA ASN A 10 -4.73 0.57 9.23
C ASN A 10 -4.57 -0.74 8.46
N LEU A 11 -3.33 -1.20 8.27
CA LEU A 11 -3.01 -2.37 7.46
C LEU A 11 -2.45 -3.50 8.32
N VAL A 12 -2.61 -4.72 7.82
CA VAL A 12 -1.90 -5.91 8.29
C VAL A 12 -1.17 -6.52 7.11
N VAL A 13 0.15 -6.50 7.16
CA VAL A 13 1.00 -7.15 6.14
C VAL A 13 1.38 -8.53 6.66
N TYR A 14 1.13 -9.58 5.87
CA TYR A 14 1.49 -10.95 6.23
C TYR A 14 2.85 -11.30 5.61
N LEU A 15 3.81 -11.62 6.46
CA LEU A 15 5.18 -11.92 6.05
C LEU A 15 5.55 -13.37 6.34
N HIS A 16 6.31 -13.97 5.42
CA HIS A 16 6.86 -15.30 5.63
C HIS A 16 7.87 -15.26 6.80
N PRO A 17 7.91 -16.26 7.70
CA PRO A 17 8.78 -16.27 8.88
C PRO A 17 10.27 -16.06 8.59
N SER A 18 10.74 -16.45 7.40
CA SER A 18 12.12 -16.17 6.98
C SER A 18 12.47 -14.68 6.89
N LYS A 19 11.46 -13.80 6.79
CA LYS A 19 11.61 -12.34 6.76
C LYS A 19 11.54 -11.70 8.15
N ALA A 20 11.39 -12.46 9.24
CA ALA A 20 11.27 -11.91 10.59
C ALA A 20 12.46 -11.03 11.02
N LYS A 21 13.67 -11.30 10.51
CA LYS A 21 14.87 -10.50 10.81
C LYS A 21 14.96 -9.21 9.98
N CYS A 22 14.19 -9.07 8.91
CA CYS A 22 14.16 -7.92 8.00
C CYS A 22 12.71 -7.53 7.69
N ALA A 23 11.87 -7.45 8.72
CA ALA A 23 10.44 -7.23 8.57
C ALA A 23 10.14 -5.88 7.92
N ASP A 24 10.88 -4.82 8.29
CA ASP A 24 10.70 -3.47 7.74
C ASP A 24 10.92 -3.45 6.23
N ASP A 25 12.04 -4.01 5.74
CA ASP A 25 12.32 -4.13 4.31
C ASP A 25 11.27 -4.94 3.57
N ALA A 26 10.78 -6.02 4.20
CA ALA A 26 9.74 -6.85 3.61
C ALA A 26 8.40 -6.09 3.54
N ILE A 27 8.05 -5.29 4.55
CA ILE A 27 6.86 -4.41 4.53
C ILE A 27 7.01 -3.37 3.42
N LEU A 28 8.16 -2.72 3.31
CA LEU A 28 8.41 -1.73 2.26
C LEU A 28 8.33 -2.37 0.86
N SER A 29 8.81 -3.60 0.71
CA SER A 29 8.67 -4.37 -0.54
C SER A 29 7.20 -4.64 -0.89
N GLU A 30 6.40 -5.06 0.10
CA GLU A 30 4.96 -5.30 -0.10
C GLU A 30 4.22 -4.00 -0.43
N LEU A 31 4.47 -2.91 0.30
CA LEU A 31 3.85 -1.60 0.01
C LEU A 31 4.28 -1.05 -1.36
N SER A 32 5.54 -1.26 -1.75
CA SER A 32 6.04 -0.86 -3.06
C SER A 32 5.36 -1.62 -4.20
N SER A 33 4.90 -2.85 -3.96
CA SER A 33 4.14 -3.60 -4.96
C SER A 33 2.76 -2.99 -5.27
N LEU A 34 2.24 -2.14 -4.38
CA LEU A 34 0.97 -1.44 -4.57
C LEU A 34 1.12 -0.18 -5.44
N LEU A 35 2.35 0.35 -5.58
CA LEU A 35 2.60 1.58 -6.32
C LEU A 35 2.20 1.43 -7.78
N PHE A 36 1.63 2.52 -8.31
CA PHE A 36 1.14 2.67 -9.68
C PHE A 36 0.10 1.63 -10.11
N THR A 37 -0.53 0.95 -9.15
CA THR A 37 -1.60 -0.01 -9.37
C THR A 37 -2.92 0.52 -8.79
N TYR A 38 -4.03 0.28 -9.49
CA TYR A 38 -5.35 0.61 -8.98
C TYR A 38 -5.72 -0.35 -7.85
N SER A 39 -6.04 0.20 -6.68
CA SER A 39 -6.53 -0.56 -5.52
C SER A 39 -8.02 -0.35 -5.37
N GLU A 40 -8.79 -1.43 -5.48
CA GLU A 40 -10.23 -1.43 -5.17
C GLU A 40 -10.51 -1.05 -3.72
N THR A 41 -9.60 -1.41 -2.79
CA THR A 41 -9.77 -1.11 -1.37
C THR A 41 -9.63 0.39 -1.07
N PHE A 42 -8.77 1.09 -1.82
CA PHE A 42 -8.53 2.52 -1.64
C PHE A 42 -9.26 3.40 -2.67
N GLU A 43 -9.87 2.78 -3.66
CA GLU A 43 -10.55 3.41 -4.80
C GLU A 43 -9.64 4.41 -5.51
N GLY A 44 -8.47 3.95 -5.97
CA GLY A 44 -7.51 4.82 -6.64
C GLY A 44 -6.19 4.13 -6.95
N VAL A 45 -5.37 4.79 -7.77
CA VAL A 45 -4.01 4.35 -8.06
C VAL A 45 -3.07 4.83 -6.97
N VAL A 46 -2.35 3.93 -6.32
CA VAL A 46 -1.40 4.32 -5.25
C VAL A 46 -0.17 4.97 -5.86
N LEU A 47 0.14 6.21 -5.47
CA LEU A 47 1.31 6.96 -5.96
C LEU A 47 2.46 7.00 -4.96
N ALA A 48 2.14 7.02 -3.67
CA ALA A 48 3.13 7.05 -2.60
C ALA A 48 2.55 6.45 -1.32
N TYR A 49 3.44 6.02 -0.43
CA TYR A 49 3.10 5.54 0.90
C TYR A 49 4.08 6.08 1.95
N ASP A 50 3.61 6.24 3.17
CA ASP A 50 4.40 6.59 4.35
C ASP A 50 3.93 5.70 5.53
N PRO A 51 4.68 4.64 5.88
CA PRO A 51 4.27 3.65 6.85
C PRO A 51 4.82 3.96 8.26
N ASN A 52 3.94 3.87 9.24
CA ASN A 52 4.25 3.83 10.66
C ASN A 52 3.98 2.43 11.22
N ILE A 53 5.05 1.66 11.43
CA ILE A 53 4.99 0.26 11.86
C ILE A 53 4.65 0.21 13.35
N CYS A 54 3.46 -0.31 13.69
CA CYS A 54 2.85 -0.16 15.01
C CYS A 54 3.03 -1.37 15.94
N SER A 55 3.51 -2.52 15.45
CA SER A 55 4.06 -3.67 16.20
C SER A 55 3.88 -4.98 15.40
N ASN A 56 4.71 -5.98 15.72
CA ASN A 56 4.58 -7.33 15.18
C ASN A 56 3.48 -8.11 15.92
N LEU A 57 2.59 -8.75 15.18
CA LEU A 57 1.64 -9.74 15.69
C LEU A 57 1.94 -11.11 15.06
N ALA A 58 2.51 -12.01 15.85
CA ALA A 58 2.57 -13.41 15.46
C ALA A 58 1.15 -14.00 15.52
N LYS A 59 0.55 -14.28 14.36
CA LYS A 59 -0.74 -14.98 14.26
C LYS A 59 -0.54 -16.27 13.47
N ILE A 60 -0.61 -17.41 14.15
CA ILE A 60 -0.59 -18.72 13.50
C ILE A 60 -1.95 -18.90 12.83
N LEU A 61 -1.98 -18.89 11.50
CA LEU A 61 -3.19 -19.17 10.71
C LEU A 61 -3.24 -20.69 10.43
N PRO A 62 -4.18 -21.45 11.02
CA PRO A 62 -4.28 -22.89 10.77
C PRO A 62 -4.66 -23.15 9.31
N GLY A 63 -3.96 -24.07 8.64
CA GLY A 63 -4.23 -24.49 7.26
C GLY A 63 -3.48 -23.71 6.16
N ILE A 64 -2.67 -22.71 6.51
CA ILE A 64 -1.80 -21.98 5.59
C ILE A 64 -0.35 -22.17 6.07
N HIS A 65 0.64 -22.06 5.17
CA HIS A 65 2.03 -21.92 5.60
C HIS A 65 2.14 -20.84 6.68
N PRO A 66 2.98 -21.02 7.70
CA PRO A 66 3.07 -20.04 8.77
C PRO A 66 3.44 -18.68 8.19
N TYR A 67 2.67 -17.65 8.53
CA TYR A 67 2.99 -16.23 8.30
C TYR A 67 2.86 -15.51 9.64
N PHE A 68 3.55 -14.38 9.81
CA PHE A 68 3.29 -13.46 10.91
C PHE A 68 2.71 -12.16 10.33
N GLY A 69 1.76 -11.56 11.04
CA GLY A 69 1.14 -10.31 10.62
C GLY A 69 1.86 -9.13 11.26
N VAL A 70 2.10 -8.07 10.51
CA VAL A 70 2.61 -6.81 11.06
C VAL A 70 1.52 -5.76 10.92
N LYS A 71 1.12 -5.16 12.04
CA LYS A 71 0.17 -4.04 12.03
C LYS A 71 0.94 -2.75 11.77
N LEU A 72 0.45 -1.97 10.82
CA LEU A 72 0.97 -0.63 10.58
C LEU A 72 -0.16 0.33 10.26
N LYS A 73 0.10 1.62 10.51
CA LYS A 73 -0.67 2.70 9.94
C LYS A 73 0.09 3.23 8.74
N ALA A 74 -0.56 3.42 7.61
CA ALA A 74 0.07 4.04 6.44
C ALA A 74 -0.73 5.25 6.00
N ARG A 75 -0.03 6.32 5.64
CA ARG A 75 -0.59 7.37 4.79
C ARG A 75 -0.30 7.02 3.35
N LEU A 76 -1.31 7.08 2.51
CA LEU A 76 -1.23 6.77 1.09
C LEU A 76 -1.63 8.01 0.30
N LEU A 77 -0.86 8.33 -0.74
CA LEU A 77 -1.27 9.28 -1.76
C LEU A 77 -1.85 8.49 -2.93
N LEU A 78 -3.08 8.82 -3.30
CA LEU A 78 -3.84 8.14 -4.35
C LEU A 78 -4.10 9.12 -5.48
N PHE A 79 -3.95 8.66 -6.72
CA PHE A 79 -4.60 9.28 -7.87
C PHE A 79 -6.01 8.71 -7.99
N ASN A 80 -7.00 9.55 -7.75
CA ASN A 80 -8.42 9.24 -7.82
C ASN A 80 -9.16 10.43 -8.43
N PRO A 81 -9.07 10.61 -9.76
CA PRO A 81 -9.79 11.69 -10.45
C PRO A 81 -11.29 11.40 -10.41
N LYS A 82 -12.09 12.43 -10.11
CA LYS A 82 -13.54 12.32 -10.17
C LYS A 82 -14.02 12.21 -11.63
N PRO A 83 -15.20 11.63 -11.86
CA PRO A 83 -15.89 11.78 -13.14
C PRO A 83 -15.89 13.25 -13.57
N ASP A 84 -15.72 13.49 -14.88
CA ASP A 84 -15.67 14.80 -15.51
C ASP A 84 -14.47 15.71 -15.15
N MET A 85 -13.50 15.20 -14.37
CA MET A 85 -12.26 15.93 -14.10
C MET A 85 -11.37 16.00 -15.35
N VAL A 86 -10.94 17.21 -15.72
CA VAL A 86 -9.96 17.41 -16.79
C VAL A 86 -8.56 17.06 -16.27
N VAL A 87 -7.92 16.07 -16.89
CA VAL A 87 -6.53 15.67 -16.61
C VAL A 87 -5.68 16.10 -17.79
N GLY A 88 -4.63 16.89 -17.52
CA GLY A 88 -3.68 17.30 -18.55
C GLY A 88 -2.83 16.12 -19.02
N ASN A 89 -2.67 15.97 -20.33
CA ASN A 89 -1.73 15.03 -20.93
C ASN A 89 -0.58 15.79 -21.62
N LEU A 90 0.63 15.24 -21.55
CA LEU A 90 1.70 15.64 -22.47
C LEU A 90 1.59 14.75 -23.70
N ALA A 91 0.83 15.21 -24.70
CA ALA A 91 0.91 14.61 -26.03
C ALA A 91 2.29 14.95 -26.61
N ALA A 92 3.17 13.96 -26.70
CA ALA A 92 4.39 14.09 -27.48
C ALA A 92 3.96 14.26 -28.95
N GLN A 93 4.16 15.47 -29.49
CA GLN A 93 4.09 15.67 -30.94
C GLN A 93 5.31 14.97 -31.53
N CYS A 94 5.11 13.74 -32.01
CA CYS A 94 6.04 13.07 -32.91
C CYS A 94 5.78 13.54 -34.34
#